data_AF-A0A7S0KX02-F1
#
_entry.id   AF-A0A7S0KX02-F1
#
_cell.length_a   1.000
_cell.length_b   1.000
_cell.length_c   1.000
_cell.angle_alpha   90.00
_cell.angle_beta   90.00
_cell.angle_gamma   90.00
#
_symmetry.space_group_name_H-M   'P 1'
#
loop_
_entity.id
_entity.type
_entity.pdbx_description
1 polymer ?
#
loop_
_entity_poly.entity_id
_entity_poly.type
_entity_poly.pdbx_seq_one_letter_code
_entity_poly.pdbx_strand_id
1 'polypeptide(L)'
;MGDAAAARANEPVPDMVRQFVVYFYRHIREKNVYEVLSMYEKSFSAISERYFKASSWPSAEAIARYADNDHVFGLLYKEMYFRHVYGKTTPTLDQRKESWENYCNLFGVILHGNVNMQLPNLWLWEMIDEFIYQFQSMCQYRGKLSVKTKEELAALKDCDDVWSALGVLNFLQALVDKSGIIAHLDKERRGEEKFSETEGYDHNQSNVLRTLGYFALIGLHRVHILLGDYTTALRVLDPIDLDKAGIFTKVPGASVSTAYHVGFAYFMLGRYTDAIRHFNASLVFINRHKVAATRPYALDILLKKQEQMYAL
;
A
#
# COMPACT_ATOMS: atom_id res chain seq x y z
N MET A 1 21.91 6.60 -19.61
CA MET A 1 20.55 6.78 -19.06
C MET A 1 19.63 7.64 -19.94
N GLY A 2 20.12 8.66 -20.67
CA GLY A 2 19.28 9.50 -21.55
C GLY A 2 18.58 8.77 -22.72
N ASP A 3 19.27 7.87 -23.43
CA ASP A 3 18.69 7.17 -24.59
C ASP A 3 17.57 6.18 -24.23
N ALA A 4 17.66 5.53 -23.06
CA ALA A 4 16.64 4.58 -22.59
C ALA A 4 15.35 5.30 -22.16
N ALA A 5 15.47 6.47 -21.53
CA ALA A 5 14.31 7.29 -21.16
C ALA A 5 13.61 7.87 -22.40
N ALA A 6 14.37 8.32 -23.41
CA ALA A 6 13.83 8.79 -24.67
C ALA A 6 13.12 7.67 -25.46
N ALA A 7 13.66 6.45 -25.43
CA ALA A 7 13.01 5.27 -26.02
C ALA A 7 11.70 4.92 -25.31
N ARG A 8 11.68 4.91 -23.97
CA ARG A 8 10.46 4.69 -23.17
C ARG A 8 9.41 5.77 -23.42
N ALA A 9 9.81 7.04 -23.53
CA ALA A 9 8.89 8.13 -23.83
C ALA A 9 8.18 7.96 -25.19
N ASN A 10 8.81 7.29 -26.17
CA ASN A 10 8.27 7.06 -27.50
C ASN A 10 7.49 5.73 -27.65
N GLU A 11 7.26 5.01 -26.55
CA GLU A 11 6.48 3.78 -26.53
C GLU A 11 5.03 4.03 -27.02
N PRO A 12 4.46 3.15 -27.87
CA PRO A 12 3.09 3.30 -28.33
C PRO A 12 2.09 3.08 -27.19
N VAL A 13 1.31 4.11 -26.86
CA VAL A 13 0.27 4.06 -25.82
C VAL A 13 -1.09 3.73 -26.45
N PRO A 14 -1.74 2.60 -26.10
CA PRO A 14 -3.08 2.28 -26.58
C PRO A 14 -4.10 3.36 -26.20
N ASP A 15 -5.08 3.62 -27.08
CA ASP A 15 -6.08 4.66 -26.88
C ASP A 15 -6.88 4.50 -25.58
N MET A 16 -7.15 3.26 -25.18
CA MET A 16 -7.83 2.97 -23.93
C MET A 16 -7.01 3.42 -22.70
N VAL A 17 -5.69 3.22 -22.73
CA VAL A 17 -4.79 3.66 -21.64
C VAL A 17 -4.70 5.18 -21.65
N ARG A 18 -4.63 5.80 -22.83
CA ARG A 18 -4.64 7.26 -22.98
C ARG A 18 -5.90 7.88 -22.38
N GLN A 19 -7.08 7.37 -22.74
CA GLN A 19 -8.35 7.84 -22.21
C GLN A 19 -8.43 7.65 -20.69
N PHE A 20 -7.98 6.49 -20.19
CA PHE A 20 -7.89 6.22 -18.76
C PHE A 20 -7.01 7.25 -18.04
N VAL A 21 -5.79 7.51 -18.53
CA VAL A 21 -4.84 8.45 -17.91
C VAL A 21 -5.39 9.87 -17.86
N VAL A 22 -5.93 10.38 -18.98
CA VAL A 22 -6.50 11.74 -19.04
C VAL A 22 -7.68 11.89 -18.07
N TYR A 23 -8.58 10.90 -18.06
CA TYR A 23 -9.77 10.93 -17.21
C TYR A 23 -9.39 10.78 -15.72
N PHE A 24 -8.42 9.91 -15.40
CA PHE A 24 -7.92 9.70 -14.04
C PHE A 24 -7.22 10.94 -13.50
N TYR A 25 -6.34 11.55 -14.30
CA TYR A 25 -5.62 12.77 -13.94
C TYR A 25 -6.59 13.92 -13.61
N ARG A 26 -7.61 14.13 -14.44
CA ARG A 26 -8.63 15.15 -14.21
C ARG A 26 -9.36 14.96 -12.88
N HIS A 27 -9.83 13.74 -12.60
CA HIS A 27 -10.59 13.47 -11.36
C HIS A 27 -9.75 13.55 -10.09
N ILE A 28 -8.45 13.24 -10.16
CA ILE A 28 -7.53 13.48 -9.04
C ILE A 28 -7.40 14.99 -8.75
N ARG A 29 -7.29 15.83 -9.79
CA ARG A 29 -7.22 17.29 -9.63
C ARG A 29 -8.53 17.91 -9.14
N GLU A 30 -9.65 17.36 -9.57
CA GLU A 30 -10.99 17.77 -9.11
C GLU A 30 -11.33 17.23 -7.71
N LYS A 31 -10.45 16.44 -7.09
CA LYS A 31 -10.66 15.78 -5.78
C LYS A 31 -11.92 14.89 -5.76
N ASN A 32 -12.26 14.29 -6.89
CA ASN A 32 -13.42 13.40 -7.00
C ASN A 32 -13.07 11.98 -6.52
N VAL A 33 -13.07 11.78 -5.21
CA VAL A 33 -12.67 10.52 -4.57
C VAL A 33 -13.50 9.33 -5.05
N TYR A 34 -14.81 9.50 -5.26
CA TYR A 34 -15.69 8.42 -5.70
C TYR A 34 -15.33 7.90 -7.09
N GLU A 35 -15.09 8.82 -8.03
CA GLU A 35 -14.72 8.43 -9.38
C GLU A 35 -13.29 7.88 -9.45
N VAL A 36 -12.35 8.47 -8.70
CA VAL A 36 -10.98 7.94 -8.55
C VAL A 36 -11.03 6.50 -8.01
N LEU A 37 -11.87 6.22 -7.00
CA LEU A 37 -12.05 4.87 -6.46
C LEU A 37 -12.64 3.91 -7.51
N SER A 38 -13.68 4.35 -8.24
CA SER A 38 -14.30 3.56 -9.31
C SER A 38 -13.30 3.20 -10.41
N MET A 39 -12.51 4.18 -10.86
CA MET A 39 -11.47 3.99 -11.85
C MET A 39 -10.37 3.04 -11.36
N TYR A 40 -9.95 3.21 -10.11
CA TYR A 40 -8.92 2.40 -9.49
C TYR A 40 -9.35 0.94 -9.29
N GLU A 41 -10.54 0.68 -8.75
CA GLU A 41 -11.00 -0.69 -8.49
C GLU A 41 -11.53 -1.40 -9.73
N LYS A 42 -12.32 -0.70 -10.57
CA LYS A 42 -13.06 -1.33 -11.68
C LYS A 42 -12.33 -1.17 -12.99
N SER A 43 -12.08 0.08 -13.41
CA SER A 43 -11.54 0.34 -14.74
C SER A 43 -10.12 -0.16 -14.90
N PHE A 44 -9.24 0.11 -13.93
CA PHE A 44 -7.86 -0.36 -13.95
C PHE A 44 -7.80 -1.90 -13.94
N SER A 45 -8.58 -2.55 -13.08
CA SER A 45 -8.65 -4.02 -13.03
C SER A 45 -9.16 -4.61 -14.36
N ALA A 46 -10.27 -4.08 -14.91
CA ALA A 46 -10.84 -4.57 -16.17
C ALA A 46 -9.90 -4.38 -17.37
N ILE A 47 -9.19 -3.25 -17.45
CA ILE A 47 -8.18 -3.00 -18.50
C ILE A 47 -7.01 -3.98 -18.34
N SER A 48 -6.52 -4.14 -17.11
CA SER A 48 -5.41 -5.03 -16.80
C SER A 48 -5.72 -6.47 -17.17
N GLU A 49 -6.91 -6.95 -16.82
CA GLU A 49 -7.36 -8.30 -17.15
C GLU A 49 -7.64 -8.47 -18.64
N ARG A 50 -8.11 -7.45 -19.36
CA ARG A 50 -8.44 -7.61 -20.78
C ARG A 50 -7.22 -7.51 -21.70
N TYR A 51 -6.26 -6.65 -21.39
CA TYR A 51 -5.17 -6.29 -22.32
C TYR A 51 -3.77 -6.53 -21.76
N PHE A 52 -3.59 -6.66 -20.44
CA PHE A 52 -2.28 -6.72 -19.77
C PHE A 52 -2.13 -7.92 -18.84
N LYS A 53 -2.70 -9.09 -19.19
CA LYS A 53 -2.65 -10.29 -18.32
C LYS A 53 -1.24 -10.78 -18.01
N ALA A 54 -0.33 -10.68 -18.98
CA ALA A 54 1.05 -11.16 -18.90
C ALA A 54 2.06 -10.09 -19.33
N SER A 55 1.60 -8.85 -19.53
CA SER A 55 2.42 -7.71 -19.91
C SER A 55 2.24 -6.57 -18.90
N SER A 56 3.24 -5.70 -18.83
CA SER A 56 3.13 -4.48 -18.06
C SER A 56 2.30 -3.43 -18.81
N TRP A 57 1.73 -2.49 -18.07
CA TRP A 57 1.15 -1.28 -18.66
C TRP A 57 2.25 -0.45 -19.36
N PRO A 58 1.90 0.55 -20.19
CA PRO A 58 2.89 1.47 -20.76
C PRO A 58 3.71 2.17 -19.68
N SER A 59 4.96 2.52 -20.00
CA SER A 59 5.83 3.23 -19.07
C SER A 59 5.28 4.61 -18.68
N ALA A 60 5.64 5.08 -17.48
CA ALA A 60 5.21 6.39 -17.01
C ALA A 60 5.78 7.53 -17.87
N GLU A 61 6.96 7.33 -18.46
CA GLU A 61 7.55 8.27 -19.41
C GLU A 61 6.72 8.40 -20.69
N ALA A 62 6.11 7.30 -21.17
CA ALA A 62 5.24 7.30 -22.34
C ALA A 62 3.93 8.07 -22.10
N ILE A 63 3.36 7.93 -20.90
CA ILE A 63 2.05 8.51 -20.55
C ILE A 63 2.14 9.93 -19.97
N ALA A 64 3.33 10.39 -19.57
CA ALA A 64 3.54 11.70 -18.93
C ALA A 64 2.93 12.87 -19.71
N ARG A 65 3.04 12.83 -21.05
CA ARG A 65 2.48 13.84 -21.96
C ARG A 65 0.96 14.01 -21.87
N TYR A 66 0.23 12.98 -21.42
CA TYR A 66 -1.23 12.99 -21.31
C TYR A 66 -1.72 13.47 -19.94
N ALA A 67 -0.81 13.71 -19.00
CA ALA A 67 -1.09 14.21 -17.65
C ALA A 67 -0.29 15.49 -17.37
N ASP A 68 -0.13 16.35 -18.37
CA ASP A 68 0.60 17.63 -18.30
C ASP A 68 2.05 17.53 -17.77
N ASN A 69 2.68 16.35 -17.85
CA ASN A 69 3.96 16.04 -17.21
C ASN A 69 3.96 16.28 -15.69
N ASP A 70 2.81 16.12 -15.04
CA ASP A 70 2.68 16.24 -13.59
C ASP A 70 3.48 15.14 -12.88
N HIS A 71 4.50 15.58 -12.14
CA HIS A 71 5.41 14.69 -11.43
C HIS A 71 4.69 13.84 -10.38
N VAL A 72 3.74 14.41 -9.64
CA VAL A 72 3.02 13.70 -8.57
C VAL A 72 2.13 12.63 -9.16
N PHE A 73 1.41 12.96 -10.23
CA PHE A 73 0.61 11.97 -10.95
C PHE A 73 1.49 10.85 -11.54
N GLY A 74 2.65 11.20 -12.10
CA GLY A 74 3.62 10.21 -12.59
C GLY A 74 4.06 9.21 -11.52
N LEU A 75 4.33 9.68 -10.29
CA LEU A 75 4.68 8.81 -9.15
C LEU A 75 3.52 7.90 -8.73
N LEU A 76 2.29 8.42 -8.69
CA LEU A 76 1.08 7.64 -8.42
C LEU A 76 0.80 6.59 -9.50
N TYR A 77 1.03 6.94 -10.77
CA TYR A 77 0.89 6.00 -11.88
C TYR A 77 1.94 4.89 -11.80
N LYS A 78 3.21 5.24 -11.53
CA LYS A 78 4.29 4.25 -11.31
C LYS A 78 3.96 3.30 -10.15
N GLU A 79 3.35 3.82 -9.09
CA GLU A 79 2.89 3.00 -7.95
C GLU A 79 1.89 1.92 -8.40
N MET A 80 0.85 2.31 -9.16
CA MET A 80 -0.12 1.37 -9.73
C MET A 80 0.51 0.39 -10.74
N TYR A 81 1.43 0.89 -11.57
CA TYR A 81 2.18 0.10 -12.54
C TYR A 81 2.98 -1.01 -11.83
N PHE A 82 3.75 -0.67 -10.80
CA PHE A 82 4.54 -1.66 -10.06
C PHE A 82 3.64 -2.64 -9.29
N ARG A 83 2.53 -2.19 -8.70
CA ARG A 83 1.54 -3.11 -8.10
C ARG A 83 1.04 -4.14 -9.12
N HIS A 84 0.72 -3.73 -10.35
CA HIS A 84 0.33 -4.66 -11.41
C HIS A 84 1.46 -5.64 -11.78
N VAL A 85 2.69 -5.14 -11.91
CA VAL A 85 3.87 -5.99 -12.17
C VAL A 85 4.03 -7.05 -11.09
N TYR A 86 4.00 -6.68 -9.81
CA TYR A 86 4.12 -7.63 -8.71
C TYR A 86 2.92 -8.59 -8.60
N GLY A 87 1.73 -8.16 -9.00
CA GLY A 87 0.51 -8.97 -8.94
C GLY A 87 0.33 -9.95 -10.10
N LYS A 88 0.85 -9.65 -11.30
CA LYS A 88 0.61 -10.44 -12.53
C LYS A 88 1.87 -11.01 -13.17
N THR A 89 3.04 -10.45 -12.89
CA THR A 89 4.31 -10.91 -13.46
C THR A 89 5.35 -11.16 -12.37
N THR A 90 6.55 -11.62 -12.75
CA THR A 90 7.67 -11.75 -11.81
C THR A 90 8.57 -10.53 -11.97
N PRO A 91 8.70 -9.67 -10.95
CA PRO A 91 9.50 -8.46 -11.07
C PRO A 91 10.98 -8.78 -11.21
N THR A 92 11.63 -8.13 -12.18
CA THR A 92 13.09 -8.16 -12.38
C THR A 92 13.80 -7.34 -11.31
N LEU A 93 15.11 -7.57 -11.09
CA LEU A 93 15.88 -6.83 -10.09
C LEU A 93 15.80 -5.31 -10.32
N ASP A 94 15.91 -4.85 -11.56
CA ASP A 94 15.84 -3.43 -11.90
C ASP A 94 14.46 -2.85 -11.62
N GLN A 95 13.37 -3.57 -11.92
CA GLN A 95 12.02 -3.14 -11.54
C GLN A 95 11.84 -3.04 -10.02
N ARG A 96 12.50 -3.89 -9.23
CA ARG A 96 12.47 -3.78 -7.76
C ARG A 96 13.19 -2.52 -7.26
N LYS A 97 14.28 -2.11 -7.94
CA LYS A 97 15.00 -0.85 -7.64
C LYS A 97 14.18 0.36 -8.05
N GLU A 98 13.67 0.37 -9.29
CA GLU A 98 12.83 1.47 -9.79
C GLU A 98 11.57 1.64 -8.92
N SER A 99 10.97 0.55 -8.44
CA SER A 99 9.83 0.61 -7.51
C SER A 99 10.21 1.21 -6.15
N TRP A 100 11.35 0.80 -5.58
CA TRP A 100 11.86 1.38 -4.33
C TRP A 100 12.09 2.89 -4.46
N GLU A 101 12.77 3.31 -5.51
CA GLU A 101 13.01 4.73 -5.81
C GLU A 101 11.70 5.49 -5.99
N ASN A 102 10.70 4.88 -6.65
CA ASN A 102 9.38 5.49 -6.79
C ASN A 102 8.70 5.74 -5.44
N TYR A 103 8.70 4.75 -4.52
CA TYR A 103 8.15 4.94 -3.18
C TYR A 103 8.93 5.98 -2.37
N CYS A 104 10.27 5.99 -2.45
CA CYS A 104 11.09 7.00 -1.79
C CYS A 104 10.74 8.42 -2.27
N ASN A 105 10.59 8.60 -3.58
CA ASN A 105 10.19 9.87 -4.17
C ASN A 105 8.76 10.25 -3.81
N LEU A 106 7.82 9.30 -3.88
CA LEU A 106 6.41 9.52 -3.54
C LEU A 106 6.23 9.93 -2.08
N PHE A 107 6.80 9.17 -1.14
CA PHE A 107 6.76 9.52 0.28
C PHE A 107 7.55 10.80 0.56
N GLY A 108 8.68 11.02 -0.11
CA GLY A 108 9.43 12.28 -0.02
C GLY A 108 8.57 13.49 -0.41
N VAL A 109 7.84 13.41 -1.51
CA VAL A 109 6.90 14.47 -1.95
C VAL A 109 5.75 14.63 -0.94
N ILE A 110 5.20 13.55 -0.40
CA ILE A 110 4.11 13.61 0.58
C ILE A 110 4.56 14.23 1.91
N LEU A 111 5.79 13.96 2.35
CA LEU A 111 6.36 14.46 3.61
C LEU A 111 6.76 15.94 3.56
N HIS A 112 7.27 16.39 2.40
CA HIS A 112 7.83 17.74 2.22
C HIS A 112 6.90 18.69 1.45
N GLY A 113 6.00 18.16 0.62
CA GLY A 113 5.13 18.93 -0.25
C GLY A 113 3.73 19.15 0.33
N ASN A 114 3.14 20.30 0.01
CA ASN A 114 1.72 20.55 0.20
C ASN A 114 0.93 19.85 -0.92
N VAL A 115 0.73 18.55 -0.77
CA VAL A 115 -0.05 17.76 -1.72
C VAL A 115 -1.52 18.16 -1.59
N ASN A 116 -2.06 18.87 -2.58
CA ASN A 116 -3.46 19.32 -2.61
C ASN A 116 -4.36 18.36 -3.41
N MET A 117 -4.41 17.09 -3.01
CA MET A 117 -5.28 16.08 -3.64
C MET A 117 -6.02 15.27 -2.58
N GLN A 118 -7.11 14.62 -3.00
CA GLN A 118 -7.79 13.64 -2.17
C GLN A 118 -7.78 12.28 -2.85
N LEU A 119 -7.28 11.27 -2.14
CA LEU A 119 -7.19 9.91 -2.64
C LEU A 119 -8.09 8.97 -1.83
N PRO A 120 -8.66 7.92 -2.46
CA PRO A 120 -9.45 6.94 -1.74
C PRO A 120 -8.63 6.24 -0.64
N ASN A 121 -9.20 6.14 0.56
CA ASN A 121 -8.59 5.45 1.70
C ASN A 121 -8.18 4.00 1.38
N LEU A 122 -8.92 3.31 0.50
CA LEU A 122 -8.54 1.98 0.00
C LEU A 122 -7.18 2.00 -0.70
N TRP A 123 -6.97 2.93 -1.63
CA TRP A 123 -5.72 3.03 -2.37
C TRP A 123 -4.56 3.45 -1.46
N LEU A 124 -4.80 4.35 -0.50
CA LEU A 124 -3.80 4.72 0.50
C LEU A 124 -3.39 3.53 1.39
N TRP A 125 -4.34 2.69 1.80
CA TRP A 125 -4.04 1.45 2.51
C TRP A 125 -3.20 0.50 1.63
N GLU A 126 -3.66 0.23 0.41
CA GLU A 126 -2.96 -0.68 -0.51
C GLU A 126 -1.57 -0.16 -0.90
N MET A 127 -1.31 1.15 -0.83
CA MET A 127 0.02 1.73 -1.05
C MET A 127 0.99 1.35 0.08
N ILE A 128 0.55 1.43 1.33
CA ILE A 128 1.35 1.00 2.49
C ILE A 128 1.50 -0.53 2.52
N ASP A 129 0.42 -1.27 2.27
CA ASP A 129 0.45 -2.73 2.28
C ASP A 129 1.37 -3.30 1.19
N GLU A 130 1.33 -2.71 -0.01
CA GLU A 130 2.21 -3.03 -1.14
C GLU A 130 3.67 -2.66 -0.82
N PHE A 131 3.93 -1.48 -0.25
CA PHE A 131 5.29 -1.09 0.16
C PHE A 131 5.93 -2.14 1.09
N ILE A 132 5.18 -2.65 2.07
CA ILE A 132 5.67 -3.70 2.99
C ILE A 132 5.76 -5.05 2.29
N TYR A 133 4.83 -5.36 1.39
CA TYR A 133 4.89 -6.58 0.58
C TYR A 133 6.14 -6.62 -0.30
N GLN A 134 6.49 -5.52 -0.98
CA GLN A 134 7.67 -5.46 -1.83
C GLN A 134 8.97 -5.58 -1.02
N PHE A 135 9.02 -4.97 0.17
CA PHE A 135 10.10 -5.21 1.14
C PHE A 135 10.22 -6.70 1.49
N GLN A 136 9.12 -7.34 1.89
CA GLN A 136 9.10 -8.76 2.23
C GLN A 136 9.52 -9.65 1.04
N SER A 137 9.02 -9.32 -0.16
CA SER A 137 9.36 -10.01 -1.41
C SER A 137 10.85 -9.89 -1.73
N MET A 138 11.45 -8.72 -1.52
CA MET A 138 12.90 -8.52 -1.70
C MET A 138 13.72 -9.30 -0.66
N CYS A 139 13.30 -9.30 0.62
CA CYS A 139 13.92 -10.11 1.67
C CYS A 139 13.89 -11.61 1.33
N GLN A 140 12.75 -12.12 0.88
CA GLN A 140 12.63 -13.51 0.43
C GLN A 140 13.48 -13.79 -0.81
N TYR A 141 13.52 -12.85 -1.76
CA TYR A 141 14.38 -12.97 -2.92
C TYR A 141 15.85 -13.03 -2.48
N ARG A 142 16.33 -12.16 -1.59
CA ARG A 142 17.69 -12.17 -1.03
C ARG A 142 18.01 -13.49 -0.32
N GLY A 143 17.07 -14.04 0.45
CA GLY A 143 17.25 -15.29 1.19
C GLY A 143 17.37 -16.55 0.30
N LYS A 144 16.82 -16.55 -0.92
CA LYS A 144 16.91 -17.67 -1.88
C LYS A 144 18.26 -17.65 -2.63
N LEU A 145 19.35 -17.92 -1.93
CA LEU A 145 20.71 -17.91 -2.49
C LEU A 145 21.02 -19.11 -3.39
N SER A 146 20.39 -20.28 -3.15
CA SER A 146 20.68 -21.53 -3.85
C SER A 146 20.24 -21.58 -5.31
N VAL A 147 19.36 -20.68 -5.73
CA VAL A 147 18.78 -20.64 -7.09
C VAL A 147 19.49 -19.62 -7.98
N LYS A 148 20.39 -18.78 -7.44
CA LYS A 148 20.92 -17.60 -8.13
C LYS A 148 22.27 -17.84 -8.79
N THR A 149 22.49 -17.19 -9.92
CA THR A 149 23.79 -17.19 -10.61
C THR A 149 24.78 -16.27 -9.89
N LYS A 150 26.08 -16.45 -10.14
CA LYS A 150 27.15 -15.63 -9.53
C LYS A 150 27.03 -14.14 -9.92
N GLU A 151 26.50 -13.84 -11.10
CA GLU A 151 26.26 -12.48 -11.60
C GLU A 151 25.10 -11.80 -10.87
N GLU A 152 23.99 -12.52 -10.63
CA GLU A 152 22.87 -12.02 -9.83
C GLU A 152 23.27 -11.76 -8.37
N LEU A 153 24.16 -12.60 -7.82
CA LEU A 153 24.69 -12.41 -6.48
C LEU A 153 25.60 -11.16 -6.37
N ALA A 154 26.36 -10.84 -7.42
CA ALA A 154 27.14 -9.61 -7.47
C ALA A 154 26.21 -8.38 -7.57
N ALA A 155 25.23 -8.40 -8.46
CA ALA A 155 24.25 -7.33 -8.61
C ALA A 155 23.38 -7.09 -7.36
N LEU A 156 23.19 -8.12 -6.53
CA LEU A 156 22.51 -8.00 -5.23
C LEU A 156 23.37 -7.34 -4.17
N LYS A 157 24.68 -7.60 -4.16
CA LYS A 157 25.62 -6.94 -3.24
C LYS A 157 25.72 -5.44 -3.53
N ASP A 158 25.70 -5.06 -4.81
CA ASP A 158 25.70 -3.66 -5.22
C ASP A 158 24.39 -2.91 -4.87
N CYS A 159 23.35 -3.64 -4.44
CA CYS A 159 22.03 -3.08 -4.15
C CYS A 159 21.55 -3.48 -2.76
N ASP A 160 22.45 -3.48 -1.79
CA ASP A 160 22.13 -3.84 -0.40
C ASP A 160 21.22 -2.79 0.28
N ASP A 161 21.34 -1.53 -0.13
CA ASP A 161 20.54 -0.41 0.41
C ASP A 161 19.07 -0.42 -0.04
N VAL A 162 18.78 -1.05 -1.17
CA VAL A 162 17.44 -1.10 -1.78
C VAL A 162 16.54 -2.01 -0.93
N TRP A 163 15.40 -1.49 -0.46
CA TRP A 163 14.53 -2.21 0.48
C TRP A 163 15.23 -2.60 1.79
N SER A 164 16.10 -1.74 2.33
CA SER A 164 16.66 -1.94 3.67
C SER A 164 15.58 -1.84 4.76
N ALA A 165 15.66 -2.69 5.78
CA ALA A 165 14.70 -2.67 6.89
C ALA A 165 14.67 -1.32 7.61
N LEU A 166 15.85 -0.71 7.81
CA LEU A 166 15.98 0.62 8.39
C LEU A 166 15.35 1.69 7.50
N GLY A 167 15.55 1.63 6.18
CA GLY A 167 14.92 2.55 5.24
C GLY A 167 13.39 2.50 5.30
N VAL A 168 12.83 1.29 5.28
CA VAL A 168 11.37 1.06 5.39
C VAL A 168 10.83 1.60 6.71
N LEU A 169 11.48 1.29 7.83
CA LEU A 169 11.08 1.81 9.15
C LEU A 169 11.15 3.33 9.21
N ASN A 170 12.22 3.94 8.69
CA ASN A 170 12.41 5.39 8.70
C ASN A 170 11.31 6.11 7.91
N PHE A 171 10.93 5.61 6.74
CA PHE A 171 9.85 6.22 5.96
C PHE A 171 8.49 6.10 6.66
N LEU A 172 8.19 4.92 7.21
CA LEU A 172 6.92 4.72 7.92
C LEU A 172 6.86 5.57 9.20
N GLN A 173 7.94 5.65 9.97
CA GLN A 173 8.02 6.51 11.16
C GLN A 173 7.91 8.00 10.77
N ALA A 174 8.60 8.43 9.71
CA ALA A 174 8.50 9.80 9.22
C ALA A 174 7.05 10.17 8.82
N LEU A 175 6.32 9.26 8.18
CA LEU A 175 4.90 9.46 7.85
C LEU A 175 4.05 9.63 9.11
N VAL A 176 4.29 8.81 10.14
CA VAL A 176 3.59 8.94 11.44
C VAL A 176 3.90 10.28 12.10
N ASP A 177 5.18 10.66 12.20
CA ASP A 177 5.62 11.87 12.89
C ASP A 177 5.09 13.14 12.20
N LYS A 178 5.22 13.22 10.86
CA LYS A 178 4.75 14.38 10.08
C LYS A 178 3.23 14.48 9.99
N SER A 179 2.52 13.35 10.00
CA SER A 179 1.07 13.35 9.96
C SER A 179 0.43 13.88 11.25
N GLY A 180 1.15 13.85 12.38
CA GLY A 180 0.62 14.19 13.69
C GLY A 180 -0.54 13.29 14.12
N ILE A 181 -0.67 12.10 13.52
CA ILE A 181 -1.85 11.25 13.67
C ILE A 181 -2.07 10.81 15.13
N ILE A 182 -1.00 10.57 15.88
CA ILE A 182 -1.07 10.18 17.29
C ILE A 182 -1.81 11.25 18.10
N ALA A 183 -1.50 12.53 17.88
CA ALA A 183 -2.17 13.63 18.56
C ALA A 183 -3.64 13.76 18.16
N HIS A 184 -3.97 13.51 16.89
CA HIS A 184 -5.36 13.48 16.42
C HIS A 184 -6.16 12.33 17.03
N LEU A 185 -5.57 11.13 17.12
CA LEU A 185 -6.19 9.97 17.76
C LEU A 185 -6.38 10.17 19.27
N ASP A 186 -5.44 10.84 19.94
CA ASP A 186 -5.56 11.21 21.35
C ASP A 186 -6.69 12.21 21.60
N LYS A 187 -6.86 13.20 20.72
CA LYS A 187 -7.99 14.13 20.77
C LYS A 187 -9.32 13.45 20.49
N GLU A 188 -9.34 12.50 19.55
CA GLU A 188 -10.52 11.67 19.29
C GLU A 188 -10.89 10.82 20.51
N ARG A 189 -9.89 10.27 21.22
CA ARG A 189 -10.11 9.53 22.48
C ARG A 189 -10.72 10.41 23.58
N ARG A 190 -10.38 11.71 23.60
CA ARG A 190 -10.96 12.71 24.51
C ARG A 190 -12.33 13.24 24.06
N GLY A 191 -12.78 12.87 22.85
CA GLY A 191 -14.05 13.32 22.27
C GLY A 191 -14.00 14.71 21.65
N GLU A 192 -12.81 15.29 21.44
CA GLU A 192 -12.61 16.65 20.94
C GLU A 192 -12.60 16.73 19.41
N GLU A 193 -12.23 15.64 18.72
CA GLU A 193 -12.18 15.55 17.25
C GLU A 193 -12.79 14.23 16.75
N LYS A 194 -13.39 14.26 15.55
CA LYS A 194 -14.07 13.11 14.92
C LYS A 194 -13.36 12.69 13.62
N PHE A 195 -12.07 12.37 13.76
CA PHE A 195 -11.22 12.01 12.62
C PHE A 195 -11.67 10.70 11.94
N SER A 196 -12.04 9.68 12.71
CA SER A 196 -12.49 8.40 12.17
C SER A 196 -13.90 8.45 11.56
N GLU A 197 -14.77 9.33 12.05
CA GLU A 197 -16.12 9.51 11.50
C GLU A 197 -16.10 10.17 10.12
N THR A 198 -15.24 11.17 9.93
CA THR A 198 -15.07 11.92 8.67
C THR A 198 -14.17 11.20 7.66
N GLU A 199 -13.64 10.02 8.01
CA GLU A 199 -12.74 9.23 7.17
C GLU A 199 -11.46 9.96 6.76
N GLY A 200 -11.10 11.02 7.50
CA GLY A 200 -9.98 11.90 7.18
C GLY A 200 -10.23 12.84 5.98
N TYR A 201 -11.43 12.87 5.40
CA TYR A 201 -11.77 13.80 4.31
C TYR A 201 -12.27 15.13 4.87
N ASP A 202 -11.58 16.21 4.48
CA ASP A 202 -12.01 17.58 4.68
C ASP A 202 -11.90 18.28 3.32
N HIS A 203 -12.97 18.92 2.84
CA HIS A 203 -13.00 19.57 1.52
C HIS A 203 -11.85 20.59 1.33
N ASN A 204 -11.43 21.22 2.43
CA ASN A 204 -10.40 22.26 2.42
C ASN A 204 -8.97 21.70 2.57
N GLN A 205 -8.81 20.42 2.90
CA GLN A 205 -7.51 19.81 3.21
C GLN A 205 -7.29 18.50 2.45
N SER A 206 -6.03 18.09 2.38
CA SER A 206 -5.64 16.80 1.82
C SER A 206 -5.79 15.71 2.88
N ASN A 207 -6.45 14.61 2.53
CA ASN A 207 -6.56 13.45 3.40
C ASN A 207 -5.30 12.57 3.37
N VAL A 208 -4.45 12.73 2.34
CA VAL A 208 -3.37 11.80 1.99
C VAL A 208 -2.38 11.62 3.15
N LEU A 209 -1.81 12.71 3.68
CA LEU A 209 -0.78 12.61 4.72
C LEU A 209 -1.32 12.04 6.03
N ARG A 210 -2.50 12.48 6.48
CA ARG A 210 -3.11 12.02 7.73
C ARG A 210 -3.51 10.55 7.66
N THR A 211 -4.17 10.16 6.57
CA THR A 211 -4.60 8.77 6.37
C THR A 211 -3.41 7.85 6.12
N LEU A 212 -2.38 8.28 5.39
CA LEU A 212 -1.14 7.50 5.26
C LEU A 212 -0.42 7.34 6.59
N GLY A 213 -0.37 8.36 7.44
CA GLY A 213 0.17 8.24 8.80
C GLY A 213 -0.59 7.21 9.63
N TYR A 214 -1.92 7.20 9.53
CA TYR A 214 -2.77 6.20 10.19
C TYR A 214 -2.45 4.78 9.70
N PHE A 215 -2.38 4.55 8.39
CA PHE A 215 -2.03 3.24 7.84
C PHE A 215 -0.56 2.88 8.06
N ALA A 216 0.33 3.86 8.18
CA ALA A 216 1.74 3.66 8.52
C ALA A 216 1.92 3.11 9.94
N LEU A 217 1.05 3.44 10.91
CA LEU A 217 1.05 2.77 12.23
C LEU A 217 0.79 1.26 12.11
N ILE A 218 -0.22 0.88 11.33
CA ILE A 218 -0.53 -0.53 11.04
C ILE A 218 0.63 -1.17 10.26
N GLY A 219 1.25 -0.42 9.37
CA GLY A 219 2.42 -0.85 8.62
C GLY A 219 3.65 -1.10 9.49
N LEU A 220 3.97 -0.18 10.40
CA LEU A 220 5.07 -0.31 11.37
C LEU A 220 4.89 -1.56 12.22
N HIS A 221 3.68 -1.79 12.73
CA HIS A 221 3.35 -3.01 13.45
C HIS A 221 3.69 -4.27 12.65
N ARG A 222 3.29 -4.31 11.37
CA ARG A 222 3.59 -5.45 10.48
C ARG A 222 5.09 -5.62 10.26
N VAL A 223 5.85 -4.53 10.08
CA VAL A 223 7.31 -4.60 9.92
C VAL A 223 8.00 -5.09 11.20
N HIS A 224 7.58 -4.63 12.38
CA HIS A 224 8.12 -5.13 13.65
C HIS A 224 7.86 -6.63 13.87
N ILE A 225 6.68 -7.12 13.47
CA ILE A 225 6.38 -8.57 13.45
C ILE A 225 7.32 -9.33 12.52
N LEU A 226 7.59 -8.80 11.32
CA LEU A 226 8.52 -9.42 10.37
C LEU A 226 9.96 -9.47 10.90
N LEU A 227 10.35 -8.48 11.73
CA LEU A 227 11.66 -8.44 12.39
C LEU A 227 11.71 -9.31 13.67
N GLY A 228 10.57 -9.82 14.14
CA GLY A 228 10.47 -10.68 15.32
C GLY A 228 10.29 -9.94 16.65
N ASP A 229 10.11 -8.62 16.65
CA ASP A 229 9.81 -7.84 17.86
C ASP A 229 8.29 -7.66 18.02
N TYR A 230 7.66 -8.66 18.63
CA TYR A 230 6.21 -8.67 18.87
C TYR A 230 5.76 -7.68 19.95
N THR A 231 6.64 -7.34 20.89
CA THR A 231 6.30 -6.41 21.99
C THR A 231 6.21 -4.98 21.50
N THR A 232 7.20 -4.52 20.74
CA THR A 232 7.18 -3.19 20.13
C THR A 232 6.06 -3.11 19.09
N ALA A 233 5.83 -4.19 18.32
CA ALA A 233 4.74 -4.23 17.36
C ALA A 233 3.38 -3.91 18.00
N LEU A 234 3.06 -4.47 19.17
CA LEU A 234 1.81 -4.17 19.87
C LEU A 234 1.78 -2.73 20.38
N ARG A 235 2.89 -2.23 20.94
CA ARG A 235 2.98 -0.86 21.46
C ARG A 235 2.76 0.22 20.39
N VAL A 236 3.21 -0.03 19.16
CA VAL A 236 2.97 0.91 18.06
C VAL A 236 1.48 1.07 17.74
N LEU A 237 0.65 0.06 18.04
CA LEU A 237 -0.80 0.11 17.84
C LEU A 237 -1.59 0.69 19.02
N ASP A 238 -0.98 0.92 20.18
CA ASP A 238 -1.65 1.50 21.37
C ASP A 238 -2.45 2.80 21.10
N PRO A 239 -2.03 3.70 20.18
CA PRO A 239 -2.83 4.87 19.83
C PRO A 239 -4.17 4.53 19.16
N ILE A 240 -4.25 3.42 18.44
CA ILE A 240 -5.45 2.97 17.71
C ILE A 240 -6.32 2.13 18.65
N ASP A 241 -7.55 2.60 18.88
CA ASP A 241 -8.55 1.84 19.61
C ASP A 241 -9.14 0.74 18.71
N LEU A 242 -8.65 -0.49 18.87
CA LEU A 242 -9.05 -1.65 18.05
C LEU A 242 -10.50 -2.11 18.31
N ASP A 243 -11.09 -1.75 19.46
CA ASP A 243 -12.46 -2.13 19.80
C ASP A 243 -13.50 -1.17 19.17
N LYS A 244 -13.06 0.01 18.70
CA LYS A 244 -13.92 1.00 18.04
C LYS A 244 -13.80 0.97 16.53
N ALA A 245 -14.87 1.43 15.88
CA ALA A 245 -14.91 1.59 14.42
C ALA A 245 -14.00 2.75 13.98
N GLY A 246 -12.73 2.43 13.68
CA GLY A 246 -11.78 3.35 13.06
C GLY A 246 -11.77 3.27 11.53
N ILE A 247 -10.90 4.07 10.89
CA ILE A 247 -10.71 4.06 9.42
C ILE A 247 -10.34 2.65 8.92
N PHE A 248 -9.56 1.89 9.70
CA PHE A 248 -9.18 0.52 9.36
C PHE A 248 -10.37 -0.44 9.23
N THR A 249 -11.47 -0.24 9.96
CA THR A 249 -12.66 -1.11 9.90
C THR A 249 -13.45 -0.92 8.61
N LYS A 250 -13.36 0.27 8.01
CA LYS A 250 -14.05 0.64 6.76
C LYS A 250 -13.35 0.08 5.52
N VAL A 251 -12.04 -0.20 5.62
CA VAL A 251 -11.25 -0.85 4.55
C VAL A 251 -11.10 -2.33 4.91
N PRO A 252 -11.80 -3.27 4.23
CA PRO A 252 -11.80 -4.68 4.62
C PRO A 252 -10.40 -5.31 4.70
N GLY A 253 -9.51 -4.96 3.76
CA GLY A 253 -8.12 -5.42 3.75
C GLY A 253 -7.33 -4.97 4.97
N ALA A 254 -7.51 -3.72 5.39
CA ALA A 254 -6.85 -3.16 6.58
C ALA A 254 -7.36 -3.83 7.86
N SER A 255 -8.68 -4.01 7.99
CA SER A 255 -9.29 -4.68 9.14
C SER A 255 -8.76 -6.09 9.32
N VAL A 256 -8.75 -6.88 8.25
CA VAL A 256 -8.34 -8.29 8.29
C VAL A 256 -6.83 -8.42 8.48
N SER A 257 -6.04 -7.57 7.82
CA SER A 257 -4.59 -7.54 8.00
C SER A 257 -4.22 -7.17 9.44
N THR A 258 -4.84 -6.14 10.01
CA THR A 258 -4.58 -5.70 11.39
C THR A 258 -4.94 -6.80 12.39
N ALA A 259 -6.13 -7.38 12.28
CA ALA A 259 -6.57 -8.45 13.19
C ALA A 259 -5.68 -9.71 13.09
N TYR A 260 -5.23 -10.07 11.88
CA TYR A 260 -4.30 -11.18 11.66
C TYR A 260 -2.96 -10.93 12.35
N HIS A 261 -2.34 -9.78 12.12
CA HIS A 261 -1.01 -9.48 12.63
C HIS A 261 -1.03 -9.26 14.16
N VAL A 262 -2.07 -8.63 14.71
CA VAL A 262 -2.27 -8.52 16.16
C VAL A 262 -2.47 -9.90 16.80
N GLY A 263 -3.32 -10.74 16.22
CA GLY A 263 -3.52 -12.12 16.68
C GLY A 263 -2.22 -12.92 16.64
N PHE A 264 -1.43 -12.78 15.57
CA PHE A 264 -0.13 -13.42 15.43
C PHE A 264 0.89 -12.92 16.46
N ALA A 265 0.95 -11.62 16.74
CA ALA A 265 1.82 -11.07 17.79
C ALA A 265 1.45 -11.64 19.17
N TYR A 266 0.16 -11.72 19.50
CA TYR A 266 -0.29 -12.34 20.76
C TYR A 266 0.02 -13.84 20.81
N PHE A 267 -0.13 -14.56 19.70
CA PHE A 267 0.23 -15.97 19.59
C PHE A 267 1.72 -16.18 19.88
N MET A 268 2.60 -15.38 19.27
CA MET A 268 4.05 -15.46 19.48
C MET A 268 4.49 -15.08 20.89
N LEU A 269 3.70 -14.25 21.59
CA LEU A 269 3.90 -13.91 23.01
C LEU A 269 3.29 -14.94 23.98
N GLY A 270 2.68 -16.01 23.49
CA GLY A 270 2.04 -17.06 24.30
C GLY A 270 0.68 -16.67 24.89
N ARG A 271 0.10 -15.54 24.48
CA ARG A 271 -1.23 -15.06 24.92
C ARG A 271 -2.33 -15.63 24.02
N TYR A 272 -2.52 -16.94 24.07
CA TYR A 272 -3.42 -17.65 23.15
C TYR A 272 -4.88 -17.23 23.26
N THR A 273 -5.36 -16.90 24.47
CA THR A 273 -6.74 -16.45 24.68
C THR A 273 -7.06 -15.16 23.91
N ASP A 274 -6.12 -14.23 23.91
CA ASP A 274 -6.26 -12.95 23.21
C ASP A 274 -6.11 -13.15 21.69
N ALA A 275 -5.16 -14.00 21.27
CA ALA A 275 -4.98 -14.37 19.88
C ALA A 275 -6.26 -14.97 19.26
N ILE A 276 -6.89 -15.93 19.95
CA ILE A 276 -8.14 -16.57 19.51
C ILE A 276 -9.27 -15.55 19.36
N ARG A 277 -9.36 -14.58 20.26
CA ARG A 277 -10.38 -13.51 20.18
C ARG A 277 -10.23 -12.70 18.89
N HIS A 278 -9.01 -12.30 18.55
CA HIS A 278 -8.73 -11.52 17.34
C HIS A 278 -8.91 -12.34 16.05
N PHE A 279 -8.48 -13.60 16.03
CA PHE A 279 -8.71 -14.48 14.88
C PHE A 279 -10.19 -14.74 14.64
N ASN A 280 -10.96 -15.05 15.69
CA ASN A 280 -12.40 -15.25 15.57
C ASN A 280 -13.14 -14.00 15.09
N ALA A 281 -12.78 -12.81 15.60
CA ALA A 281 -13.35 -11.55 15.14
C ALA A 281 -13.06 -11.32 13.65
N SER A 282 -11.83 -11.59 13.19
CA SER A 282 -11.44 -11.50 11.79
C SER A 282 -12.20 -12.48 10.90
N LEU A 283 -12.35 -13.75 11.32
CA LEU A 283 -13.09 -14.77 10.58
C LEU A 283 -14.58 -14.42 10.42
N VAL A 284 -15.21 -13.90 11.48
CA VAL A 284 -16.60 -13.42 11.42
C VAL A 284 -16.72 -12.23 10.46
N PHE A 285 -15.78 -11.30 10.50
CA PHE A 285 -15.74 -10.16 9.58
C PHE A 285 -15.61 -10.62 8.13
N ILE A 286 -14.67 -11.53 7.83
CA ILE A 286 -14.48 -12.13 6.51
C ILE A 286 -15.77 -12.82 6.04
N ASN A 287 -16.40 -13.65 6.88
CA ASN A 287 -17.62 -14.36 6.50
C ASN A 287 -18.79 -13.41 6.20
N ARG A 288 -18.93 -12.30 6.95
CA ARG A 288 -19.92 -11.26 6.64
C ARG A 288 -19.63 -10.58 5.31
N HIS A 289 -18.37 -10.26 5.04
CA HIS A 289 -17.97 -9.60 3.80
C HIS A 289 -17.96 -10.51 2.57
N LYS A 290 -17.77 -11.83 2.72
CA LYS A 290 -17.92 -12.81 1.63
C LYS A 290 -19.31 -12.78 1.01
N VAL A 291 -20.35 -12.64 1.84
CA VAL A 291 -21.76 -12.60 1.38
C VAL A 291 -22.08 -11.29 0.66
N ALA A 292 -21.37 -10.20 0.98
CA ALA A 292 -21.53 -8.89 0.38
C ALA A 292 -20.56 -8.60 -0.79
N ALA A 293 -19.60 -9.50 -1.07
CA ALA A 293 -18.50 -9.22 -1.97
C ALA A 293 -18.89 -9.32 -3.45
N THR A 294 -19.07 -8.15 -4.07
CA THR A 294 -19.00 -7.94 -5.53
C THR A 294 -17.55 -7.74 -6.01
N ARG A 295 -16.54 -8.04 -5.18
CA ARG A 295 -15.12 -7.66 -5.40
C ARG A 295 -14.20 -8.89 -5.43
N PRO A 296 -13.82 -9.40 -6.62
CA PRO A 296 -13.06 -10.65 -6.76
C PRO A 296 -11.64 -10.60 -6.20
N TYR A 297 -10.89 -9.51 -6.43
CA TYR A 297 -9.46 -9.44 -6.13
C TYR A 297 -9.13 -9.40 -4.63
N ALA A 298 -9.83 -8.58 -3.86
CA ALA A 298 -9.64 -8.51 -2.41
C ALA A 298 -10.07 -9.83 -1.72
N LEU A 299 -11.05 -10.54 -2.28
CA LEU A 299 -11.59 -11.76 -1.70
C LEU A 299 -10.58 -12.92 -1.69
N ASP A 300 -9.77 -13.08 -2.75
CA ASP A 300 -8.73 -14.12 -2.81
C ASP A 300 -7.64 -13.91 -1.75
N ILE A 301 -7.24 -12.66 -1.52
CA ILE A 301 -6.25 -12.32 -0.49
C ILE A 301 -6.82 -12.57 0.91
N LEU A 302 -8.08 -12.18 1.12
CA LEU A 302 -8.81 -12.41 2.37
C LEU A 302 -8.99 -13.91 2.65
N LEU A 303 -9.28 -14.72 1.63
CA LEU A 303 -9.41 -16.18 1.74
C LEU A 303 -8.10 -16.84 2.14
N LYS A 304 -6.98 -16.47 1.52
CA LYS A 304 -5.65 -16.98 1.90
C LYS A 304 -5.31 -16.64 3.35
N LYS A 305 -5.63 -15.43 3.78
CA LYS A 305 -5.44 -15.01 5.18
C LYS A 305 -6.34 -15.78 6.13
N GLN A 306 -7.56 -16.08 5.74
CA GLN A 306 -8.47 -16.94 6.50
C GLN A 306 -7.92 -18.37 6.64
N GLU A 307 -7.40 -18.97 5.57
CA GLU A 307 -6.76 -20.29 5.64
C GLU A 307 -5.54 -20.29 6.57
N GLN A 308 -4.71 -19.26 6.51
CA GLN A 308 -3.59 -19.07 7.43
C GLN A 308 -4.04 -18.95 8.89
N MET A 309 -5.16 -18.25 9.15
CA MET A 309 -5.73 -18.13 10.49
C MET A 309 -6.31 -19.44 11.01
N TYR A 310 -6.89 -20.28 10.15
CA TYR A 310 -7.37 -21.60 10.56
C TYR A 310 -6.23 -22.59 10.84
N ALA A 311 -5.08 -22.40 10.21
CA ALA A 311 -3.91 -23.26 10.40
C ALA A 311 -3.10 -22.96 11.67
N LEU A 312 -3.25 -21.75 12.23
CA LEU A 312 -2.62 -21.28 13.47
C LEU A 312 -3.50 -21.60 14.69
#